data_AF-A0A848Q6Y9-F1
#
_entry.id   AF-A0A848Q6Y9-F1
#
_cell.length_a   1.000
_cell.length_b   1.000
_cell.length_c   1.000
_cell.angle_alpha   90.00
_cell.angle_beta   90.00
_cell.angle_gamma   90.00
#
_symmetry.space_group_name_H-M   'P 1'
#
loop_
_entity.id
_entity.type
_entity.pdbx_description
1 polymer ?
#
loop_
_entity_poly.entity_id
_entity_poly.type
_entity_poly.pdbx_seq_one_letter_code
_entity_poly.pdbx_strand_id
1 'polypeptide(L)'
;MRAIRKVLASLRNADSRFALINNGDKIIVGVSGGKDSLVLVYALHLYRKFAQSDFEIKPVILDLGFPGFDPSPLKEYISTL
;
A
#
# COMPACT_ATOMS: atom_id res chain seq x y z
N MET A 1 1.09 11.45 -14.18
CA MET A 1 1.17 11.97 -12.79
C MET A 1 -0.13 12.55 -12.21
N ARG A 2 -1.13 13.02 -12.97
CA ARG A 2 -2.34 13.66 -12.40
C ARG A 2 -3.24 12.71 -11.61
N ALA A 3 -3.37 11.44 -12.03
CA ALA A 3 -4.24 10.46 -11.38
C ALA A 3 -3.78 10.10 -9.94
N ILE A 4 -2.49 9.80 -9.75
CA ILE A 4 -1.97 9.43 -8.43
C ILE A 4 -2.09 10.57 -7.41
N ARG A 5 -1.97 11.84 -7.84
CA ARG A 5 -2.18 12.99 -6.95
C ARG A 5 -3.59 13.03 -6.36
N LYS A 6 -4.61 12.63 -7.13
CA LYS A 6 -5.99 12.53 -6.62
C LYS A 6 -6.09 11.42 -5.56
N VAL A 7 -5.48 10.26 -5.80
CA VAL A 7 -5.45 9.16 -4.84
C VAL A 7 -4.75 9.56 -3.54
N LEU A 8 -3.57 10.21 -3.62
CA LEU A 8 -2.83 10.67 -2.45
C LEU A 8 -3.60 11.74 -1.66
N ALA A 9 -4.32 12.64 -2.35
CA ALA A 9 -5.17 13.62 -1.68
C ALA A 9 -6.34 12.92 -0.94
N SER A 10 -7.00 11.95 -1.58
CA SER A 10 -8.05 11.15 -0.94
C SER A 10 -7.54 10.36 0.26
N LEU A 11 -6.36 9.73 0.14
CA LEU A 11 -5.72 8.98 1.21
C LEU A 11 -5.40 9.89 2.41
N ARG A 12 -4.72 11.02 2.17
CA ARG A 12 -4.42 11.99 3.24
C ARG A 12 -5.68 12.52 3.92
N ASN A 13 -6.73 12.79 3.14
CA ASN A 13 -8.00 13.26 3.70
C ASN A 13 -8.68 12.18 4.54
N ALA A 14 -8.62 10.92 4.14
CA ALA A 14 -9.15 9.81 4.91
C ALA A 14 -8.37 9.64 6.22
N ASP A 15 -7.04 9.61 6.15
CA ASP A 15 -6.19 9.49 7.33
C ASP A 15 -6.43 10.65 8.31
N SER A 16 -6.35 11.90 7.85
CA SER A 16 -6.58 13.08 8.69
C SER A 16 -7.98 13.13 9.30
N ARG A 17 -8.99 12.58 8.62
CA ARG A 17 -10.38 12.60 9.10
C ARG A 17 -10.65 11.50 10.12
N PHE A 18 -10.03 10.34 9.95
CA PHE A 18 -10.38 9.14 10.72
C PHE A 18 -9.24 8.62 11.61
N ALA A 19 -8.08 9.31 11.63
CA ALA A 19 -6.89 8.92 12.37
C ALA A 19 -6.50 7.45 12.12
N LEU A 20 -6.39 7.09 10.83
CA LEU A 20 -6.16 5.70 10.42
C LEU A 20 -4.71 5.26 10.65
N ILE A 21 -3.77 6.19 10.60
CA ILE A 21 -2.33 5.94 10.69
C ILE A 21 -1.72 6.83 11.78
N ASN A 22 -1.21 6.18 12.82
CA ASN A 22 -0.57 6.83 13.96
C ASN A 22 0.94 6.58 13.98
N ASN A 23 1.66 7.39 14.76
CA ASN A 23 3.10 7.24 14.94
C ASN A 23 3.44 5.86 15.52
N GLY A 24 4.36 5.15 14.86
CA GLY A 24 4.83 3.83 15.24
C GLY A 24 4.00 2.66 14.68
N ASP A 25 2.94 2.93 13.91
CA ASP A 25 2.10 1.88 13.37
C ASP A 25 2.86 0.95 12.43
N LYS A 26 2.55 -0.35 12.51
CA LYS A 26 3.01 -1.39 11.57
C LYS A 26 1.81 -1.92 10.81
N ILE A 27 1.65 -1.46 9.59
CA ILE A 27 0.45 -1.68 8.79
C ILE A 27 0.67 -2.85 7.83
N ILE A 28 -0.14 -3.91 7.98
CA ILE A 28 -0.19 -4.99 7.01
C ILE A 28 -1.11 -4.57 5.86
N VAL A 29 -0.61 -4.70 4.62
CA VAL A 29 -1.39 -4.43 3.41
C VAL A 29 -1.56 -5.72 2.63
N GLY A 30 -2.79 -6.19 2.52
CA GLY A 30 -3.12 -7.33 1.66
C GLY A 30 -2.98 -6.96 0.18
N VAL A 31 -1.99 -7.55 -0.51
CA VAL A 31 -1.72 -7.32 -1.93
C VAL A 31 -2.19 -8.53 -2.72
N SER A 32 -3.33 -8.43 -3.39
CA SER A 32 -3.93 -9.53 -4.16
C SER A 32 -3.38 -9.66 -5.59
N GLY A 33 -2.55 -8.69 -6.03
CA GLY A 33 -2.14 -8.53 -7.42
C GLY A 33 -3.15 -7.75 -8.28
N GLY A 34 -4.34 -7.45 -7.73
CA GLY A 34 -5.32 -6.59 -8.38
C GLY A 34 -4.93 -5.11 -8.33
N LYS A 35 -5.44 -4.32 -9.29
CA LYS A 35 -5.15 -2.89 -9.43
C LYS A 35 -5.37 -2.10 -8.14
N ASP A 36 -6.40 -2.42 -7.36
CA ASP A 36 -6.78 -1.64 -6.18
C ASP A 36 -5.74 -1.84 -5.06
N SER A 37 -5.33 -3.08 -4.82
CA SER A 37 -4.30 -3.40 -3.82
C SER A 37 -2.92 -2.89 -4.21
N LEU A 38 -2.58 -2.92 -5.51
CA LEU A 38 -1.34 -2.38 -6.06
C LEU A 38 -1.28 -0.85 -5.93
N VAL A 39 -2.37 -0.17 -6.27
CA VAL A 39 -2.47 1.29 -6.12
C VAL A 39 -2.43 1.66 -4.64
N LEU A 40 -3.06 0.89 -3.75
CA LEU A 40 -3.04 1.16 -2.32
C LEU A 40 -1.62 1.08 -1.74
N VAL A 41 -0.89 -0.01 -1.98
CA VAL A 41 0.48 -0.16 -1.46
C VAL A 41 1.43 0.89 -2.05
N TYR A 42 1.30 1.19 -3.35
CA TYR A 42 2.07 2.25 -3.99
C TYR A 42 1.74 3.64 -3.44
N ALA A 43 0.46 3.95 -3.23
CA ALA A 43 0.03 5.23 -2.67
C ALA A 43 0.49 5.38 -1.21
N LEU A 44 0.42 4.33 -0.39
CA LEU A 44 0.93 4.34 0.99
C LEU A 44 2.46 4.52 1.01
N HIS A 45 3.19 3.84 0.13
CA HIS A 45 4.64 4.02 -0.01
C HIS A 45 4.99 5.49 -0.30
N LEU A 46 4.28 6.13 -1.24
CA LEU A 46 4.50 7.55 -1.54
C LEU A 46 4.04 8.46 -0.39
N TYR A 47 2.91 8.15 0.24
CA TYR A 47 2.34 8.93 1.34
C TYR A 47 3.29 9.00 2.53
N ARG A 48 3.94 7.88 2.87
CA ARG A 48 4.95 7.80 3.94
C ARG A 48 6.06 8.85 3.81
N LYS A 49 6.41 9.27 2.58
CA LYS A 49 7.47 10.28 2.34
C LYS A 49 7.12 11.68 2.83
N PHE A 50 5.84 11.97 3.07
CA PHE A 50 5.38 13.30 3.48
C PHE A 50 4.25 13.25 4.52
N ALA A 51 3.95 12.08 5.06
CA ALA A 51 3.03 11.92 6.19
C ALA A 51 3.63 12.55 7.46
N GLN A 52 2.76 12.97 8.37
CA GLN A 52 3.20 13.48 9.69
C GLN A 52 3.55 12.34 10.65
N SER A 53 2.92 11.18 10.46
CA SER A 53 3.20 9.96 11.22
C SER A 53 4.37 9.19 10.60
N ASP A 54 5.27 8.67 11.43
CA ASP A 54 6.21 7.62 11.01
C ASP A 54 5.57 6.26 11.21
N PHE A 55 5.53 5.45 10.14
CA PHE A 55 4.88 4.14 10.14
C PHE A 55 5.58 3.18 9.17
N GLU A 56 5.42 1.88 9.41
CA GLU A 56 5.97 0.81 8.58
C GLU A 56 4.85 0.13 7.76
N ILE A 57 5.14 -0.18 6.50
CA ILE A 57 4.21 -0.91 5.62
C ILE A 57 4.76 -2.32 5.41
N LYS A 58 3.92 -3.33 5.61
CA LYS A 58 4.22 -4.75 5.38
C LYS A 58 3.25 -5.34 4.35
N PRO A 59 3.65 -5.40 3.06
CA PRO A 59 2.85 -6.04 2.02
C PRO A 59 2.78 -7.55 2.26
N VAL A 60 1.57 -8.12 2.21
CA VAL A 60 1.33 -9.55 2.39
C VAL A 60 0.41 -10.04 1.27
N ILE A 61 0.77 -11.14 0.63
CA ILE A 61 -0.10 -11.87 -0.28
C ILE A 61 -0.38 -13.26 0.28
N LEU A 62 -1.61 -13.73 0.11
CA LEU A 62 -2.00 -15.09 0.47
C LEU A 62 -1.93 -15.98 -0.77
N ASP A 63 -1.22 -17.09 -0.65
CA ASP A 63 -1.35 -18.20 -1.58
C ASP A 63 -2.60 -18.99 -1.21
N LEU A 64 -3.58 -19.03 -2.11
CA LEU A 64 -4.85 -19.73 -1.93
C LEU A 64 -4.81 -21.17 -2.45
N GLY A 65 -3.65 -21.64 -2.93
CA GLY A 65 -3.46 -23.00 -3.44
C GLY A 65 -3.97 -23.22 -4.87
N PHE A 66 -4.18 -22.14 -5.64
CA PHE A 66 -4.61 -22.27 -7.04
C PHE A 66 -3.46 -22.80 -7.91
N PRO A 67 -3.73 -23.75 -8.84
CA PRO A 67 -2.72 -24.22 -9.78
C PRO A 67 -2.11 -23.06 -10.59
N GLY A 68 -0.79 -22.99 -10.64
CA GLY A 68 -0.06 -21.96 -11.39
C GLY A 68 0.04 -20.59 -10.70
N PHE A 69 -0.29 -20.49 -9.41
CA PHE A 69 -0.02 -19.27 -8.65
C PHE A 69 1.49 -19.03 -8.52
N ASP A 70 1.96 -17.90 -9.03
CA ASP A 70 3.35 -17.44 -8.89
C ASP A 70 3.37 -15.99 -8.38
N PRO A 71 3.78 -15.74 -7.12
CA PRO A 71 3.87 -14.39 -6.58
C PRO A 71 5.17 -13.66 -6.97
N SER A 72 6.09 -14.29 -7.71
CA SER A 72 7.44 -13.75 -7.95
C SER A 72 7.44 -12.37 -8.63
N PRO A 73 6.67 -12.14 -9.73
CA PRO A 73 6.64 -10.81 -10.38
C PRO A 73 6.10 -9.73 -9.44
N LEU A 74 5.14 -10.09 -8.59
CA LEU A 74 4.59 -9.17 -7.60
C LEU A 74 5.60 -8.87 -6.50
N LYS A 75 6.30 -9.88 -5.98
CA LYS A 75 7.37 -9.70 -4.98
C LYS A 75 8.47 -8.80 -5.52
N GLU A 76 8.90 -9.01 -6.75
CA GLU A 76 9.90 -8.17 -7.43
C GLU A 76 9.42 -6.72 -7.50
N TYR A 77 8.20 -6.48 -8.00
CA TYR A 77 7.65 -5.12 -8.06
C TYR A 77 7.61 -4.45 -6.68
N ILE A 78 7.08 -5.15 -5.67
CA ILE A 78 6.97 -4.63 -4.30
C ILE A 78 8.34 -4.30 -3.70
N SER A 79 9.39 -5.06 -4.03
CA SER A 79 10.76 -4.79 -3.56
C SER A 79 11.37 -3.49 -4.10
N THR A 80 10.79 -2.93 -5.18
CA THR A 80 11.20 -1.64 -5.77
C THR A 80 10.51 -0.43 -5.13
N LEU A 81 9.54 -0.66 -4.24
CA LEU A 81 8.77 0.39 -3.56
C LEU A 81 9.53 0.92 -2.34
#